data_AF-A0A7V3HYP3-F1
#
_entry.id   AF-A0A7V3HYP3-F1
#
_cell.length_a   1.000
_cell.length_b   1.000
_cell.length_c   1.000
_cell.angle_alpha   90.00
_cell.angle_beta   90.00
_cell.angle_gamma   90.00
#
_symmetry.space_group_name_H-M   'P 1'
#
loop_
_entity.id
_entity.type
_entity.pdbx_description
1 polymer ?
#
loop_
_entity_poly.entity_id
_entity_poly.type
_entity_poly.pdbx_seq_one_letter_code
_entity_poly.pdbx_strand_id
1 'polypeptide(L)'
;MTLTEAEVAIGATGALRAFNEAGVLDVADIHVAQRLCALGGEPDERVALAVALAVRALRGGSVCLDLPTVAGIVGLDGLPWPEPAAWLTAVRASPLLGEPPVLHLHEDRLLYLDRYWREE
;
A
#
# COMPACT_ATOMS: atom_id res chain seq x y z
N MET A 1 -28.18 -1.80 11.14
CA MET A 1 -26.93 -1.59 10.38
C MET A 1 -26.21 -2.92 10.40
N THR A 2 -26.45 -3.74 9.39
CA THR A 2 -25.88 -5.09 9.29
C THR A 2 -24.38 -4.93 9.18
N LEU A 3 -23.62 -5.56 10.08
CA LEU A 3 -22.18 -5.71 9.94
C LEU A 3 -21.96 -6.48 8.63
N THR A 4 -21.60 -5.77 7.56
CA THR A 4 -21.10 -6.43 6.36
C THR A 4 -19.82 -7.13 6.79
N GLU A 5 -19.80 -8.46 6.74
CA GLU A 5 -18.56 -9.23 6.85
C GLU A 5 -17.55 -8.64 5.88
N ALA A 6 -16.34 -8.35 6.36
CA ALA A 6 -15.28 -7.87 5.49
C ALA A 6 -15.01 -8.94 4.43
N GLU A 7 -15.09 -8.58 3.15
CA GLU A 7 -14.74 -9.51 2.07
C GLU A 7 -13.25 -9.86 2.17
N VAL A 8 -12.97 -11.14 2.35
CA VAL A 8 -11.60 -11.65 2.51
C VAL A 8 -11.02 -12.00 1.15
N ALA A 9 -9.90 -11.36 0.77
CA ALA A 9 -9.15 -11.67 -0.43
C ALA A 9 -8.46 -13.03 -0.29
N ILE A 10 -9.00 -14.06 -0.95
CA ILE A 10 -8.52 -15.45 -0.86
C ILE A 10 -7.05 -15.61 -1.29
N GLY A 11 -6.60 -14.79 -2.25
CA GLY A 11 -5.22 -14.80 -2.74
C GLY A 11 -4.24 -13.97 -1.90
N ALA A 12 -4.71 -13.28 -0.85
CA ALA A 12 -3.84 -12.51 0.04
C ALA A 12 -3.10 -13.43 1.01
N THR A 13 -1.85 -13.13 1.30
CA THR A 13 -1.04 -13.79 2.32
C THR A 13 -0.27 -12.75 3.13
N GLY A 14 0.37 -13.17 4.23
CA GLY A 14 1.25 -12.32 5.04
C GLY A 14 0.57 -11.03 5.53
N ALA A 15 1.29 -9.91 5.42
CA ALA A 15 0.78 -8.60 5.86
C ALA A 15 -0.52 -8.19 5.15
N LEU A 16 -0.64 -8.38 3.83
CA LEU A 16 -1.85 -7.99 3.08
C LEU A 16 -3.10 -8.69 3.60
N ARG A 17 -2.99 -9.97 3.97
CA ARG A 17 -4.10 -10.73 4.55
C ARG A 17 -4.48 -10.20 5.93
N ALA A 18 -3.51 -9.95 6.80
CA ALA A 18 -3.77 -9.43 8.16
C ALA A 18 -4.48 -8.07 8.12
N PHE A 19 -4.05 -7.18 7.22
CA PHE A 19 -4.67 -5.86 7.05
C PHE A 19 -6.08 -5.93 6.43
N ASN A 20 -6.35 -6.93 5.61
CA ASN A 20 -7.68 -7.17 5.04
C ASN A 20 -8.66 -7.74 6.06
N GLU A 21 -8.23 -8.74 6.84
CA GLU A 21 -9.04 -9.31 7.92
C GLU A 21 -9.39 -8.26 9.00
N ALA A 22 -8.53 -7.27 9.20
CA ALA A 22 -8.79 -6.13 10.07
C ALA A 22 -9.66 -5.02 9.44
N GLY A 23 -10.08 -5.16 8.18
CA GLY A 23 -10.90 -4.18 7.46
C GLY A 23 -10.15 -2.90 7.06
N VAL A 24 -8.81 -2.87 7.16
CA VAL A 24 -8.02 -1.72 6.72
C VAL A 24 -7.93 -1.69 5.20
N LEU A 25 -7.64 -2.84 4.59
CA LEU A 25 -7.56 -3.01 3.14
C LEU A 25 -8.78 -3.75 2.62
N ASP A 26 -9.24 -3.33 1.45
CA ASP A 26 -10.27 -4.01 0.67
C ASP A 26 -9.64 -4.94 -0.37
N VAL A 27 -10.44 -5.83 -0.94
CA VAL A 27 -10.03 -6.77 -2.00
C VAL A 27 -9.43 -6.02 -3.20
N ALA A 28 -10.01 -4.87 -3.57
CA ALA A 28 -9.50 -4.05 -4.66
C ALA A 28 -8.08 -3.51 -4.40
N ASP A 29 -7.79 -3.08 -3.17
CA ASP A 29 -6.49 -2.54 -2.78
C ASP A 29 -5.40 -3.60 -2.94
N ILE A 30 -5.72 -4.82 -2.49
CA ILE A 30 -4.83 -5.98 -2.52
C ILE A 30 -4.59 -6.44 -3.95
N HIS A 31 -5.65 -6.59 -4.75
CA HIS A 31 -5.51 -7.05 -6.13
C HIS A 31 -4.68 -6.09 -6.97
N VAL A 32 -4.87 -4.78 -6.82
CA VAL A 32 -4.04 -3.79 -7.50
C VAL A 32 -2.59 -3.90 -7.04
N ALA A 33 -2.33 -3.97 -5.72
CA ALA A 33 -0.99 -4.09 -5.18
C ALA A 33 -0.26 -5.35 -5.69
N GLN A 34 -0.90 -6.51 -5.59
CA GLN A 34 -0.34 -7.78 -6.08
C GLN A 34 -0.08 -7.73 -7.59
N ARG A 35 -1.00 -7.15 -8.37
CA ARG A 35 -0.83 -7.07 -9.82
C ARG A 35 0.31 -6.13 -10.22
N LEU A 36 0.41 -4.96 -9.59
CA LEU A 36 1.50 -4.02 -9.84
C LEU A 36 2.86 -4.61 -9.44
N CYS A 37 2.94 -5.24 -8.27
CA CYS A 37 4.18 -5.88 -7.82
C CYS A 37 4.60 -7.02 -8.75
N ALA A 38 3.65 -7.87 -9.17
CA ALA A 38 3.93 -8.96 -10.11
C ALA A 38 4.39 -8.45 -11.49
N LEU A 39 3.78 -7.38 -12.01
CA LEU A 39 4.16 -6.80 -13.30
C LEU A 39 5.50 -6.05 -13.24
N GLY A 40 5.78 -5.37 -12.12
CA GLY A 40 7.01 -4.62 -11.90
C GLY A 40 8.17 -5.46 -11.36
N GLY A 41 7.96 -6.76 -11.11
CA GLY A 41 8.98 -7.65 -10.56
C GLY A 41 9.38 -7.31 -9.12
N GLU A 42 8.46 -6.80 -8.31
CA GLU A 42 8.66 -6.47 -6.90
C GLU A 42 8.28 -7.66 -6.00
N PRO A 43 9.24 -8.32 -5.33
CA PRO A 43 8.96 -9.43 -4.42
C PRO A 43 8.70 -9.01 -2.96
N ASP A 44 9.01 -7.78 -2.56
CA ASP A 44 8.98 -7.35 -1.17
C ASP A 44 7.56 -7.03 -0.71
N GLU A 45 7.06 -7.81 0.26
CA GLU A 45 5.71 -7.65 0.81
C GLU A 45 5.47 -6.29 1.46
N ARG A 46 6.53 -5.61 1.92
CA ARG A 46 6.44 -4.26 2.50
C ARG A 46 6.09 -3.25 1.42
N VAL A 47 6.65 -3.41 0.22
CA VAL A 47 6.31 -2.56 -0.93
C VAL A 47 4.88 -2.85 -1.37
N ALA A 48 4.46 -4.11 -1.42
CA ALA A 48 3.08 -4.47 -1.72
C ALA A 48 2.08 -3.84 -0.72
N LEU A 49 2.40 -3.83 0.57
CA LEU A 49 1.60 -3.14 1.59
C LEU A 49 1.52 -1.62 1.34
N ALA A 50 2.64 -0.98 0.99
CA ALA A 50 2.66 0.45 0.68
C ALA A 50 1.77 0.77 -0.54
N VAL A 51 1.83 -0.06 -1.58
CA VAL A 51 0.97 0.10 -2.77
C VAL A 51 -0.50 -0.09 -2.40
N ALA A 52 -0.84 -1.11 -1.62
CA ALA A 52 -2.23 -1.35 -1.21
C ALA A 52 -2.79 -0.17 -0.39
N LEU A 53 -1.99 0.38 0.53
CA LEU A 53 -2.38 1.55 1.32
C LEU A 53 -2.49 2.82 0.46
N ALA A 54 -1.68 2.97 -0.59
CA ALA A 54 -1.80 4.07 -1.54
C ALA A 54 -3.11 3.95 -2.35
N VAL A 55 -3.46 2.75 -2.82
CA VAL A 55 -4.75 2.51 -3.51
C VAL A 55 -5.94 2.79 -2.59
N ARG A 56 -5.85 2.37 -1.32
CA ARG A 56 -6.84 2.70 -0.29
C ARG A 56 -6.97 4.22 -0.11
N ALA A 57 -5.86 4.94 -0.01
CA ALA A 57 -5.84 6.40 0.14
C ALA A 57 -6.54 7.09 -1.04
N LEU A 58 -6.29 6.61 -2.26
CA LEU A 58 -6.95 7.09 -3.50
C LEU A 58 -8.45 6.87 -3.48
N ARG A 59 -8.92 5.68 -3.06
CA ARG A 59 -10.35 5.43 -2.88
C ARG A 59 -10.97 6.37 -1.82
N GLY A 60 -10.17 6.76 -0.81
CA GLY A 60 -10.53 7.75 0.20
C GLY A 60 -10.42 9.21 -0.26
N GLY A 61 -10.04 9.48 -1.51
CA GLY A 61 -9.93 10.83 -2.08
C GLY A 61 -8.58 11.53 -1.86
N SER A 62 -7.57 10.83 -1.32
CA SER A 62 -6.20 11.36 -1.19
C SER A 62 -5.36 10.94 -2.38
N VAL A 63 -4.59 11.86 -2.99
CA VAL A 63 -3.74 11.56 -4.18
C VAL A 63 -2.44 10.81 -3.86
N CYS A 64 -2.04 10.79 -2.58
CA CYS A 64 -0.82 10.15 -2.12
C CYS A 64 -1.02 9.47 -0.76
N LEU A 65 -0.02 8.67 -0.38
CA LEU A 65 0.12 8.04 0.92
C LEU A 65 1.31 8.64 1.66
N ASP A 66 1.10 9.12 2.88
CA ASP A 66 2.15 9.51 3.81
C ASP A 66 2.64 8.28 4.61
N LEU A 67 3.76 7.67 4.18
CA LEU A 67 4.27 6.42 4.75
C LEU A 67 4.59 6.49 6.25
N PRO A 68 5.35 7.50 6.74
CA PRO A 68 5.69 7.60 8.16
C PRO A 68 4.50 7.73 9.10
N THR A 69 3.37 8.29 8.64
CA THR A 69 2.24 8.61 9.54
C THR A 69 1.05 7.66 9.39
N VAL A 70 0.94 6.89 8.30
CA VAL A 70 -0.22 6.04 8.02
C VAL A 70 -0.58 5.09 9.16
N ALA A 71 0.41 4.53 9.86
CA ALA A 71 0.15 3.63 10.98
C ALA A 71 -0.63 4.32 12.12
N GLY A 72 -0.24 5.55 12.45
CA GLY A 72 -0.93 6.36 13.46
C GLY A 72 -2.31 6.85 13.00
N ILE A 73 -2.48 7.09 11.69
CA ILE A 73 -3.78 7.47 11.10
C ILE A 73 -4.77 6.30 11.13
N VAL A 74 -4.30 5.08 10.82
CA VAL A 74 -5.13 3.87 10.90
C VAL A 74 -5.48 3.55 12.35
N GLY A 75 -4.53 3.71 13.29
CA GLY A 75 -4.79 3.65 14.72
C GLY A 75 -5.28 2.30 15.23
N LEU A 76 -5.00 1.21 14.52
CA LEU A 76 -5.35 -0.16 14.91
C LEU A 76 -4.11 -0.91 15.39
N ASP A 77 -4.16 -1.37 16.64
CA ASP A 77 -3.13 -2.17 17.27
C ASP A 77 -3.09 -3.61 16.74
N GLY A 78 -1.96 -4.28 16.90
CA GLY A 78 -1.80 -5.70 16.55
C GLY A 78 -1.62 -6.00 15.06
N LEU A 79 -1.66 -4.99 14.20
CA LEU A 79 -1.33 -5.12 12.78
C LEU A 79 0.19 -5.25 12.57
N PRO A 80 0.64 -6.08 11.60
CA PRO A 80 2.06 -6.28 11.32
C PRO A 80 2.64 -5.12 10.51
N TRP A 81 2.66 -3.92 11.10
CA TRP A 81 3.29 -2.75 10.51
C TRP A 81 4.81 -2.98 10.35
N PRO A 82 5.38 -2.74 9.17
CA PRO A 82 6.83 -2.73 9.00
C PRO A 82 7.47 -1.63 9.85
N GLU A 83 8.71 -1.83 10.30
CA GLU A 83 9.48 -0.78 10.97
C GLU A 83 9.67 0.42 10.01
N PRO A 84 9.37 1.66 10.42
CA PRO A 84 9.32 2.81 9.51
C PRO A 84 10.56 3.03 8.63
N ALA A 85 11.77 2.96 9.20
CA ALA A 85 13.00 3.20 8.44
C ALA A 85 13.28 2.04 7.45
N ALA A 86 13.05 0.80 7.87
CA ALA A 86 13.17 -0.38 7.03
C ALA A 86 12.11 -0.40 5.91
N TRP A 87 10.90 0.09 6.19
CA TRP A 87 9.83 0.18 5.21
C TRP A 87 10.17 1.17 4.10
N LEU A 88 10.57 2.37 4.50
CA LEU A 88 10.95 3.41 3.56
C LEU A 88 12.17 3.00 2.73
N THR A 89 13.12 2.28 3.35
CA THR A 89 14.28 1.70 2.65
C THR A 89 13.86 0.66 1.61
N ALA A 90 12.90 -0.20 1.93
CA ALA A 90 12.36 -1.18 0.98
C ALA A 90 11.68 -0.50 -0.21
N VAL A 91 10.84 0.52 0.05
CA VAL A 91 10.16 1.28 -1.02
C VAL A 91 11.15 2.01 -1.91
N ARG A 92 12.19 2.65 -1.34
CA ARG A 92 13.26 3.28 -2.12
C ARG A 92 14.01 2.32 -3.04
N ALA A 93 14.17 1.06 -2.63
CA ALA A 93 14.86 0.05 -3.42
C ALA A 93 13.99 -0.60 -4.49
N SER A 94 12.69 -0.29 -4.52
CA SER A 94 11.72 -0.95 -5.38
C SER A 94 11.96 -0.64 -6.87
N PRO A 95 11.90 -1.65 -7.77
CA PRO A 95 11.86 -1.41 -9.21
C PRO A 95 10.63 -0.62 -9.65
N LEU A 96 9.58 -0.50 -8.82
CA LEU A 96 8.39 0.29 -9.13
C LEU A 96 8.66 1.81 -9.16
N LEU A 97 9.76 2.27 -8.55
CA LEU A 97 10.26 3.65 -8.67
C LEU A 97 11.19 3.83 -9.89
N GLY A 98 11.50 2.75 -10.61
CA GLY A 98 12.42 2.76 -11.76
C GLY A 98 11.80 3.38 -13.02
N GLU A 99 12.42 3.13 -14.17
CA GLU A 99 11.94 3.64 -15.46
C GLU A 99 11.30 2.52 -16.32
N PRO A 100 10.05 2.69 -16.80
CA PRO A 100 9.13 3.79 -16.51
C PRO A 100 8.55 3.70 -15.08
N PRO A 101 8.31 4.84 -14.40
CA PRO A 101 7.84 4.82 -13.02
C PRO A 101 6.40 4.35 -12.92
N VAL A 102 6.15 3.46 -11.97
CA VAL A 102 4.81 3.06 -11.53
C VAL A 102 4.44 3.80 -10.25
N LEU A 103 5.43 4.03 -9.39
CA LEU A 103 5.35 4.80 -8.16
C LEU A 103 6.27 6.02 -8.23
N HIS A 104 5.93 7.05 -7.47
CA HIS A 104 6.83 8.17 -7.16
C HIS A 104 6.92 8.33 -5.66
N LEU A 105 8.14 8.53 -5.14
CA LEU A 105 8.38 8.82 -3.73
C LEU A 105 8.93 10.24 -3.61
N HIS A 106 8.14 11.13 -2.99
CA HIS A 106 8.47 12.53 -2.80
C HIS A 106 8.86 12.80 -1.35
N GLU A 107 9.94 13.57 -1.16
CA GLU A 107 10.49 13.97 0.15
C GLU A 107 10.64 12.80 1.14
N ASP A 108 10.98 11.60 0.64
CA ASP A 108 11.16 10.41 1.47
C ASP A 108 9.94 10.08 2.37
N ARG A 109 8.74 10.46 1.91
CA ARG A 109 7.54 10.40 2.75
C ARG A 109 6.27 10.08 1.96
N LEU A 110 6.02 10.83 0.89
CA LEU A 110 4.77 10.77 0.15
C LEU A 110 4.92 9.83 -1.05
N LEU A 111 4.10 8.78 -1.08
CA LEU A 111 4.07 7.79 -2.16
C LEU A 111 2.86 8.03 -3.06
N TYR A 112 3.11 8.13 -4.36
CA TYR A 112 2.12 8.37 -5.39
C TYR A 112 2.12 7.21 -6.39
N LEU A 113 0.96 6.91 -6.99
CA LEU A 113 0.93 6.21 -8.27
C LEU A 113 1.24 7.20 -9.40
N ASP A 114 1.98 6.76 -10.42
CA ASP A 114 2.46 7.60 -11.53
C ASP A 114 1.37 8.45 -12.19
N ARG A 115 0.15 7.91 -12.35
CA ARG A 115 -0.98 8.67 -12.87
C ARG A 115 -1.26 9.94 -12.05
N TYR A 116 -1.37 9.80 -10.72
CA TYR A 116 -1.74 10.90 -9.84
C TYR A 116 -0.58 11.87 -9.62
N TRP A 117 0.67 11.40 -9.68
CA TRP A 117 1.84 12.27 -9.68
C TRP A 117 1.87 13.24 -10.87
N ARG A 118 1.47 12.78 -12.06
CA ARG A 118 1.45 13.61 -13.28
C ARG A 118 0.31 14.62 -13.34
N GLU A 119 -0.70 14.46 -12.49
CA GLU A 119 -1.88 15.32 -12.42
C GLU A 119 -1.72 16.44 -11.37
N GLU A 120 -0.67 16.39 -10.53
CA GLU A 120 -0.22 17.47 -9.64
C GLU A 120 0.69 18.47 -10.38
#